data_AF-A0AAU4M8G1-F1
#
_entry.id   AF-A0AAU4M8G1-F1
#
_cell.length_a   1.000
_cell.length_b   1.000
_cell.length_c   1.000
_cell.angle_alpha   90.00
_cell.angle_beta   90.00
_cell.angle_gamma   90.00
#
_symmetry.space_group_name_H-M   'P 1'
#
loop_
_entity.id
_entity.type
_entity.pdbx_description
1 polymer ?
#
loop_
_entity_poly.entity_id
_entity_poly.type
_entity_poly.pdbx_seq_one_letter_code
_entity_poly.pdbx_strand_id
1 'polypeptide(L)' 'MDVRAAACPGAPAAALLIRPDGYVAWAAAREEPAEEAREGLRLALASWFGAPAEA' A
#
# COMPACT_ATOMS: atom_id res chain seq x y z
N MET A 1 9.51 7.86 -13.52
CA MET A 1 9.54 7.42 -12.10
C MET A 1 10.90 6.78 -11.83
N ASP A 2 11.50 7.03 -10.68
CA ASP A 2 12.69 6.29 -10.22
C ASP A 2 12.21 5.15 -9.31
N VAL A 3 12.62 3.92 -9.60
CA VAL A 3 12.26 2.74 -8.79
C VAL A 3 13.56 2.12 -8.30
N ARG A 4 13.69 2.00 -6.97
CA ARG A 4 14.82 1.34 -6.31
C ARG A 4 14.32 0.07 -5.64
N ALA A 5 14.93 -1.05 -5.98
CA ALA A 5 14.64 -2.34 -5.36
C ALA A 5 15.69 -2.67 -4.30
N ALA A 6 15.25 -3.26 -3.20
CA ALA A 6 16.09 -3.81 -2.14
C ALA A 6 15.44 -5.09 -1.59
N ALA A 7 16.24 -6.00 -1.05
CA ALA A 7 15.76 -7.23 -0.44
C ALA A 7 15.56 -7.05 1.07
N CYS A 8 14.42 -7.52 1.60
CA CYS A 8 14.13 -7.59 3.03
C CYS A 8 13.59 -8.98 3.38
N PRO A 9 14.46 -9.95 3.68
CA PRO A 9 14.04 -11.27 4.14
C PRO A 9 13.25 -11.14 5.45
N GLY A 10 12.07 -11.76 5.52
CA GLY A 10 11.23 -11.71 6.71
C GLY A 10 10.51 -10.38 6.93
N ALA A 11 10.30 -9.59 5.87
CA ALA A 11 9.50 -8.38 5.96
C ALA A 11 8.12 -8.66 6.60
N PRO A 12 7.70 -7.88 7.61
CA PRO A 12 6.48 -8.14 8.37
C PRO A 12 5.19 -7.82 7.59
N ALA A 13 5.30 -7.18 6.43
CA ALA A 13 4.19 -6.80 5.55
C ALA A 13 4.55 -7.04 4.08
N ALA A 14 3.54 -7.34 3.25
CA ALA A 14 3.71 -7.48 1.81
C ALA A 14 3.78 -6.13 1.08
N ALA A 15 3.06 -5.13 1.59
CA ALA A 15 3.03 -3.77 1.04
C ALA A 15 2.70 -2.76 2.13
N LEU A 16 3.14 -1.51 1.93
CA LEU A 16 2.83 -0.37 2.78
C LEU A 16 2.38 0.81 1.91
N LEU A 17 1.34 1.51 2.34
CA LEU A 17 0.97 2.83 1.83
C LEU A 17 1.45 3.87 2.84
N ILE A 18 2.41 4.70 2.43
CA ILE A 18 3.02 5.71 3.30
C ILE A 18 2.56 7.09 2.86
N ARG A 19 2.14 7.92 3.83
CA ARG A 19 1.71 9.31 3.61
C ARG A 19 2.91 10.23 3.40
N PRO A 20 2.71 11.42 2.81
CA PRO A 20 3.78 12.41 2.64
C PRO A 20 4.47 12.86 3.95
N ASP A 21 3.80 12.70 5.10
CA ASP A 21 4.35 12.99 6.44
C ASP A 21 5.13 11.81 7.06
N GLY A 22 5.29 10.70 6.32
CA GLY A 22 6.07 9.54 6.73
C GLY A 22 5.29 8.48 7.52
N TYR A 23 4.01 8.69 7.81
CA TYR A 23 3.20 7.71 8.55
C TYR A 23 2.59 6.64 7.63
N VAL A 24 2.43 5.43 8.16
CA VAL A 24 1.74 4.33 7.46
C VAL A 24 0.23 4.58 7.49
N ALA A 25 -0.37 4.73 6.31
CA ALA A 25 -1.81 4.86 6.12
C ALA A 25 -2.51 3.49 6.00
N TRP A 26 -1.80 2.48 5.50
CA TRP A 26 -2.30 1.12 5.34
C TRP A 26 -1.13 0.13 5.13
N ALA A 27 -1.34 -1.14 5.49
CA ALA A 27 -0.39 -2.23 5.29
C ALA A 27 -1.12 -3.52 4.90
N ALA A 28 -0.57 -4.28 3.96
CA ALA A 28 -1.02 -5.65 3.67
C ALA A 28 -0.23 -6.68 4.48
N ALA A 29 -0.92 -7.65 5.05
CA ALA A 29 -0.26 -8.80 5.66
C ALA A 29 0.38 -9.70 4.58
N ARG A 30 1.42 -10.45 4.96
CA ARG A 30 2.20 -11.25 4.01
C ARG A 30 1.41 -12.42 3.42
N GLU A 31 0.49 -12.96 4.20
CA GLU A 31 -0.37 -14.08 3.85
C GLU A 31 -1.78 -13.63 3.41
N GLU A 32 -2.02 -12.32 3.31
CA GLU A 32 -3.32 -11.78 2.89
C GLU A 32 -3.61 -12.14 1.43
N PRO A 33 -4.83 -12.62 1.11
CA PRO A 33 -5.23 -12.84 -0.27
C PRO A 33 -5.10 -11.57 -1.11
N ALA A 34 -4.54 -11.70 -2.32
CA ALA A 34 -4.21 -10.53 -3.15
C ALA A 34 -5.43 -9.65 -3.47
N GLU A 35 -6.62 -10.24 -3.64
CA GLU A 35 -7.83 -9.46 -3.91
C GLU A 35 -8.33 -8.69 -2.68
N GLU A 36 -8.20 -9.25 -1.47
CA GLU A 36 -8.49 -8.55 -0.22
C GLU A 36 -7.51 -7.38 -0.02
N ALA A 37 -6.21 -7.61 -0.23
CA ALA A 37 -5.19 -6.58 -0.14
C ALA A 37 -5.42 -5.45 -1.16
N ARG A 38 -5.86 -5.78 -2.39
CA ARG A 38 -6.17 -4.78 -3.43
C ARG A 38 -7.38 -3.94 -3.06
N GLU A 39 -8.42 -4.55 -2.50
CA GLU A 39 -9.59 -3.81 -2.06
C GLU A 39 -9.26 -2.89 -0.88
N GLY A 40 -8.52 -3.40 0.12
CA GLY A 40 -8.01 -2.61 1.23
C GLY A 40 -7.16 -1.43 0.77
N LEU A 41 -6.29 -1.63 -0.22
CA LEU A 41 -5.48 -0.56 -0.81
C LEU A 41 -6.37 0.50 -1.48
N ARG A 42 -7.39 0.11 -2.27
CA ARG A 42 -8.29 1.08 -2.92
C ARG A 42 -9.05 1.92 -1.90
N LEU A 43 -9.57 1.29 -0.85
CA LEU A 43 -10.27 1.98 0.24
C LEU A 43 -9.34 2.96 0.97
N ALA A 44 -8.11 2.56 1.25
CA ALA A 44 -7.11 3.42 1.88
C ALA A 44 -6.74 4.60 0.98
N LEU A 45 -6.53 4.36 -0.32
CA LEU A 45 -6.25 5.41 -1.28
C LEU A 45 -7.39 6.43 -1.34
N ALA A 46 -8.63 5.96 -1.43
CA ALA A 46 -9.80 6.83 -1.46
C ALA A 46 -9.95 7.67 -0.17
N SER A 47 -9.66 7.07 0.98
CA SER A 47 -9.78 7.72 2.28
C SER A 47 -8.72 8.79 2.53
N TRP A 48 -7.48 8.56 2.07
CA TRP A 48 -6.35 9.46 2.33
C TRP A 48 -6.05 10.43 1.19
N PHE A 49 -6.38 10.07 -0.06
CA PHE A 49 -6.05 10.87 -1.25
C PHE A 49 -7.28 11.28 -2.08
N GLY A 50 -8.48 10.86 -1.68
CA GLY A 50 -9.73 11.22 -2.37
C GLY A 50 -10.07 10.31 -3.55
N ALA A 51 -11.07 10.71 -4.33
CA ALA A 51 -11.57 9.91 -5.45
C ALA A 51 -10.46 9.64 -6.49
N PRO A 52 -10.46 8.45 -7.13
CA PRO A 52 -9.54 8.17 -8.23
C PRO A 52 -9.66 9.22 -9.33
N ALA A 53 -8.54 9.60 -9.95
CA ALA A 53 -8.58 10.39 -11.17
C ALA A 53 -9.26 9.59 -12.29
N GLU A 54 -10.03 10.27 -13.13
CA GLU A 54 -10.54 9.69 -14.37
C GLU A 54 -9.36 9.34 -15.30
N ALA A 55 -9.49 8.23 -16.03
CA ALA A 55 -8.45 7.66 -16.87
C ALA A 55 -8.31 8.38 -18.22
#